data_AF-A0A2D8SYA8-F1
#
_entry.id   AF-A0A2D8SYA8-F1
#
_cell.length_a   1.000
_cell.length_b   1.000
_cell.length_c   1.000
_cell.angle_alpha   90.00
_cell.angle_beta   90.00
_cell.angle_gamma   90.00
#
_symmetry.space_group_name_H-M   'P 1'
#
loop_
_entity.id
_entity.type
_entity.pdbx_description
1 polymer ?
#
loop_
_entity_poly.entity_id
_entity_poly.type
_entity_poly.pdbx_seq_one_letter_code
_entity_poly.pdbx_strand_id
1 'polypeptide(L)' 'MLEIKRPATSQSIAADAKLPTKFGDFRIRAFPDPATGKEHAALYAGDLHGDSIPLVRVHSECLTGDAFGSLRCDCGPQL' A
#
# COMPACT_ATOMS: atom_id res chain seq x y z
N MET A 1 -16.61 -9.93 -16.01
CA MET A 1 -16.94 -9.16 -14.80
C MET A 1 -16.36 -9.93 -13.63
N LEU A 2 -15.21 -9.52 -13.08
CA LEU A 2 -14.56 -10.22 -11.98
C LEU A 2 -15.32 -9.90 -10.68
N GLU A 3 -15.96 -10.91 -10.08
CA GLU A 3 -16.59 -10.78 -8.77
C GLU A 3 -15.49 -10.76 -7.70
N ILE A 4 -15.17 -9.57 -7.19
CA ILE A 4 -14.33 -9.40 -6.01
C ILE A 4 -15.14 -9.88 -4.79
N LYS A 5 -14.97 -11.14 -4.40
CA LYS A 5 -15.52 -11.63 -3.12
C LYS A 5 -14.84 -10.88 -1.98
N ARG A 6 -15.61 -10.17 -1.15
CA ARG A 6 -15.09 -9.60 0.10
C ARG A 6 -14.55 -10.76 0.94
N PRO A 7 -13.25 -10.77 1.32
CA PRO A 7 -12.78 -11.76 2.27
C PRO A 7 -13.57 -11.59 3.58
N ALA A 8 -14.01 -12.71 4.15
CA ALA A 8 -14.83 -12.75 5.36
C ALA A 8 -14.04 -12.34 6.64
N THR A 9 -12.75 -12.04 6.52
CA THR A 9 -11.85 -11.83 7.64
C THR A 9 -11.40 -10.37 7.66
N SER A 10 -11.74 -9.66 8.73
CA SER A 10 -11.14 -8.36 9.07
C SER A 10 -9.64 -8.58 9.26
N GLN A 11 -8.83 -8.04 8.35
CA GLN A 11 -7.37 -8.06 8.51
C GLN A 11 -7.00 -7.11 9.64
N SER A 12 -6.16 -7.55 10.58
CA SER A 12 -5.75 -6.71 11.70
C SER A 12 -4.89 -5.55 11.20
N ILE A 13 -5.04 -4.39 11.83
CA ILE A 13 -4.21 -3.22 11.56
C ILE A 13 -3.18 -3.17 12.68
N ALA A 14 -1.91 -3.41 12.36
CA ALA A 14 -0.84 -3.44 13.37
C ALA A 14 -0.40 -2.03 13.79
N ALA A 15 -0.37 -1.10 12.83
CA ALA A 15 0.04 0.29 13.07
C ALA A 15 -0.60 1.23 12.05
N ASP A 16 -0.76 2.50 12.44
CA ASP A 16 -1.26 3.57 11.59
C ASP A 16 -0.56 4.89 11.95
N ALA A 17 0.06 5.54 10.97
CA ALA A 17 0.89 6.74 11.19
C ALA A 17 0.74 7.78 10.06
N LYS A 18 1.11 9.03 10.37
CA LYS A 18 1.31 10.07 9.34
C LYS A 18 2.65 9.85 8.64
N LEU A 19 2.64 9.97 7.31
CA LEU A 19 3.82 9.87 6.46
C LEU A 19 3.87 11.09 5.54
N PRO A 20 4.49 12.20 5.98
CA PRO A 20 4.72 13.35 5.12
C PRO A 20 5.76 12.97 4.04
N THR A 21 5.44 13.25 2.78
CA THR A 21 6.33 12.96 1.65
C THR A 21 6.52 14.20 0.79
N LYS A 22 7.48 14.17 -0.14
CA LYS A 22 7.65 15.22 -1.17
C LYS A 22 6.45 15.35 -2.11
N PHE A 23 5.55 14.36 -2.12
CA PHE A 23 4.34 14.32 -2.97
C PHE A 23 3.07 14.74 -2.22
N GLY A 24 3.19 15.10 -0.93
CA GLY A 24 2.08 15.47 -0.07
C GLY A 24 1.98 14.59 1.17
N ASP A 25 0.92 14.82 1.94
CA ASP A 25 0.66 14.12 3.18
C ASP A 25 -0.10 12.81 2.94
N PHE A 26 0.52 11.71 3.35
CA PHE A 26 -0.11 10.40 3.36
C PHE A 26 -0.29 9.92 4.79
N ARG A 27 -1.18 8.94 4.95
CA ARG A 27 -1.16 8.01 6.07
C ARG A 27 -0.63 6.68 5.59
N ILE A 28 0.10 6.00 6.45
CA ILE A 28 0.61 4.65 6.21
C ILE A 28 0.04 3.70 7.27
N ARG A 29 -0.43 2.54 6.81
CA ARG A 29 -1.01 1.51 7.66
C ARG A 29 -0.36 0.15 7.38
N ALA A 30 -0.03 -0.57 8.45
CA ALA A 30 0.59 -1.90 8.37
C ALA A 30 -0.46 -3.01 8.52
N PHE A 31 -0.38 -3.99 7.63
CA PHE A 31 -1.24 -5.16 7.55
C PHE A 31 -0.37 -6.42 7.62
N PRO A 32 -0.29 -7.09 8.79
CA PRO A 32 0.38 -8.36 8.89
C PRO A 32 -0.39 -9.45 8.14
N ASP A 33 0.32 -10.27 7.38
CA ASP A 33 -0.19 -11.51 6.81
C ASP A 33 -0.01 -12.65 7.83
N PRO A 34 -1.11 -13.20 8.37
CA PRO A 34 -1.02 -14.25 9.38
C PRO A 34 -0.47 -15.58 8.82
N ALA A 35 -0.50 -15.79 7.50
CA ALA A 35 -0.02 -17.01 6.88
C ALA A 35 1.50 -16.99 6.66
N THR A 36 2.05 -15.82 6.30
CA THR A 36 3.49 -15.70 5.97
C THR A 36 4.30 -14.98 7.04
N GLY A 37 3.65 -14.29 7.98
CA GLY A 37 4.30 -13.42 8.97
C GLY A 37 4.90 -12.15 8.37
N LYS A 38 4.69 -11.88 7.07
CA LYS A 38 5.14 -10.66 6.42
C LYS A 38 4.19 -9.51 6.72
N GLU A 39 4.67 -8.28 6.59
CA GLU A 39 3.85 -7.09 6.70
C GLU A 39 3.72 -6.40 5.35
N HIS A 40 2.50 -5.99 5.03
CA HIS A 40 2.20 -5.16 3.88
C HIS A 40 1.81 -3.76 4.34
N ALA A 41 2.18 -2.74 3.56
CA ALA A 41 1.80 -1.36 3.86
C ALA A 41 0.77 -0.85 2.84
N ALA A 42 -0.22 -0.10 3.32
CA ALA A 42 -1.06 0.74 2.47
C ALA A 42 -0.76 2.21 2.77
N LEU A 43 -0.46 2.98 1.71
CA LEU A 43 -0.41 4.43 1.76
C LEU A 43 -1.73 4.97 1.22
N TYR A 44 -2.33 5.92 1.93
CA TYR A 44 -3.59 6.52 1.51
C TYR A 44 -3.64 8.01 1.87
N ALA A 45 -4.41 8.75 1.08
CA ALA A 45 -4.65 10.18 1.25
C ALA A 45 -6.15 10.47 1.15
N GLY A 46 -6.60 11.49 1.87
CA GLY A 46 -8.01 11.87 1.92
C GLY A 46 -8.88 10.92 2.73
N ASP A 47 -10.20 11.05 2.55
CA ASP A 47 -11.20 10.23 3.21
C ASP A 47 -11.61 9.06 2.30
N LEU A 48 -11.40 7.83 2.80
CA LEU A 48 -11.77 6.59 2.12
C LEU A 48 -13.20 6.12 2.44
N HIS A 49 -13.93 6.84 3.30
CA HIS A 49 -15.31 6.52 3.70
C HIS A 49 -16.38 7.20 2.83
N GLY A 50 -15.99 8.06 1.89
CA GLY A 50 -16.92 8.70 0.95
C GLY A 50 -17.44 7.77 -0.14
N ASP A 51 -18.45 8.24 -0.88
CA ASP A 51 -19.08 7.49 -1.98
C ASP A 51 -18.22 7.39 -3.25
N SER A 52 -17.13 8.14 -3.32
CA SER A 52 -16.20 8.13 -4.46
C SER A 52 -15.33 6.88 -4.45
N ILE A 53 -15.22 6.21 -5.60
CA ILE A 53 -14.30 5.09 -5.79
C ILE A 53 -12.86 5.64 -5.79
N PRO A 54 -11.98 5.21 -4.88
CA PRO A 54 -10.62 5.70 -4.82
C PRO A 54 -9.78 5.18 -5.99
N LEU A 55 -8.79 5.96 -6.40
CA LEU A 55 -7.72 5.46 -7.27
C LEU A 55 -6.84 4.50 -6.46
N VAL A 56 -6.64 3.29 -6.97
CA VAL A 56 -5.85 2.24 -6.28
C VAL A 56 -4.68 1.81 -7.14
N ARG A 57 -3.50 1.75 -6.54
CA ARG A 57 -2.29 1.14 -7.11
C ARG A 57 -1.85 0.01 -6.20
N VAL A 58 -1.56 -1.16 -6.79
CA VAL A 58 -0.89 -2.27 -6.11
C VAL A 58 0.55 -2.31 -6.61
N HIS A 59 1.50 -2.33 -5.69
CA HIS A 59 2.93 -2.38 -5.97
C HIS A 59 3.55 -3.56 -5.22
N SER A 60 4.32 -4.38 -5.92
CA SER A 60 5.15 -5.41 -5.31
C SER A 60 6.47 -4.80 -4.92
N GLU A 61 6.93 -5.01 -3.68
CA GLU A 61 8.21 -4.45 -3.22
C GLU A 61 9.36 -4.84 -4.16
N CYS A 62 10.22 -3.88 -4.46
CA CYS A 62 11.47 -4.11 -5.13
C CYS A 62 12.56 -3.31 -4.43
N LEU A 63 13.21 -3.91 -3.42
CA LEU A 63 14.23 -3.23 -2.61
C LEU A 63 15.29 -2.51 -3.47
N THR A 64 15.77 -3.16 -4.53
CA THR A 64 16.78 -2.58 -5.41
C THR A 64 16.27 -1.38 -6.21
N GLY A 65 15.01 -1.39 -6.66
CA GLY A 65 14.44 -0.29 -7.45
C GLY A 65 13.94 0.85 -6.55
N ASP A 66 13.15 0.49 -5.54
CA ASP A 66 12.40 1.42 -4.69
C ASP A 66 13.32 2.18 -3.72
N ALA A 67 14.33 1.51 -3.15
CA ALA A 67 15.20 2.09 -2.14
C ALA A 67 16.60 2.45 -2.66
N PHE A 68 17.19 1.61 -3.53
CA PHE A 68 18.56 1.80 -4.04
C PHE A 68 18.63 2.46 -5.42
N GLY A 69 17.50 2.73 -6.07
CA GLY A 69 17.48 3.41 -7.36
C GLY A 69 18.17 2.62 -8.49
N SER A 70 18.08 1.29 -8.44
CA SER A 70 18.65 0.39 -9.46
C SER A 70 18.26 0.83 -10.87
N LEU A 71 19.25 0.93 -11.76
CA LEU A 71 19.04 1.22 -13.18
C LEU A 71 18.67 -0.01 -14.01
N ARG A 72 18.55 -1.18 -13.37
CA ARG A 72 18.21 -2.45 -14.05
C ARG A 72 16.70 -2.66 -14.18
N CYS A 73 15.90 -2.03 -13.33
CA CYS A 73 14.43 -2.08 -13.38
C CYS A 73 13.84 -0.69 -13.28
N ASP A 74 12.55 -0.57 -13.55
CA ASP A 74 11.79 0.67 -13.50
C ASP A 74 10.85 0.74 -12.29
N CYS A 75 11.00 -0.16 -11.31
CA CYS A 75 10.14 -0.21 -10.12
C CYS A 75 10.15 1.10 -9.31
N GLY A 76 11.32 1.72 -9.13
CA GLY A 76 11.46 2.97 -8.37
C GLY A 76 10.64 4.12 -8.97
N PRO A 77 10.78 4.46 -10.27
CA PRO A 77 9.92 5.44 -10.93
C PRO A 77 8.44 5.07 -11.04
N GLN A 78 8.09 3.78 -10.91
CA GLN A 78 6.71 3.31 -10.93
C GLN A 78 6.01 3.37 -9.57
N LEU A 79 6.77 3.54 -8.47
CA LEU A 79 6.29 3.69 -7.11
C LEU A 79 5.96 5.16 -6.81
#